data_AF-A0A8K0U051-F1
#
_entry.id   AF-A0A8K0U051-F1
#
_cell.length_a   1.000
_cell.length_b   1.000
_cell.length_c   1.000
_cell.angle_alpha   90.00
_cell.angle_beta   90.00
_cell.angle_gamma   90.00
#
_symmetry.space_group_name_H-M   'P 1'
#
loop_
_entity.id
_entity.type
_entity.pdbx_description
1 polymer ?
#
loop_
_entity_poly.entity_id
_entity_poly.type
_entity_poly.pdbx_seq_one_letter_code
_entity_poly.pdbx_strand_id
1 'polypeptide(L)'
;MSDASVEYRMLGKTGLRVSVPILGAMTFGSPAWGQWVLEEESSLEIMKAAWDMGINTIDTANIYSNGESERIVAKFVKKHDIPRHQIIIATKCFGLVADDPSIHPATLPELRKQRQYINQRGLSRAAIFNAVDASLARLETPYIDLLQIHRYDPEVTAEETMKALHDLVQSGKVRYIGASSMRCWQFAHLNEVASKNGWTTFVSMQDEYSLLYREEEREMLPYCTYNGIGVIPWSPLSTGDLARPIGTETARHTASKGTMFERKLSEADQTIITRVQELANSKGVKMSQIALAWVGQKVTSPVVGVNSVQRLKESIVTGVVLTPEEVAYLEEPYVPKVVRGHA
;
A
#
# COMPACT_ATOMS: atom_id res chain seq x y z
N MET A 1 -32.10 2.80 2.77
CA MET A 1 -31.11 2.35 1.78
C MET A 1 -30.04 1.65 2.60
N SER A 2 -29.85 0.34 2.42
CA SER A 2 -28.81 -0.37 3.17
C SER A 2 -27.46 0.23 2.76
N ASP A 3 -26.80 0.94 3.67
CA ASP A 3 -25.44 1.41 3.45
C ASP A 3 -24.59 0.24 2.96
N ALA A 4 -23.87 0.46 1.86
CA ALA A 4 -22.99 -0.54 1.27
C ALA A 4 -22.04 -1.07 2.35
N SER A 5 -22.26 -2.30 2.83
CA SER A 5 -21.39 -2.91 3.82
C SER A 5 -20.07 -3.27 3.17
N VAL A 6 -18.98 -2.70 3.68
CA VAL A 6 -17.61 -3.08 3.31
C VAL A 6 -17.45 -4.61 3.44
N GLU A 7 -16.89 -5.23 2.40
CA GLU A 7 -16.58 -6.66 2.42
C GLU A 7 -15.31 -6.88 3.27
N TYR A 8 -15.24 -8.00 3.99
CA TYR A 8 -14.03 -8.42 4.70
C TYR A 8 -13.52 -9.74 4.15
N ARG A 9 -12.23 -9.80 3.82
CA ARG A 9 -11.55 -11.00 3.31
C ARG A 9 -10.42 -11.43 4.22
N MET A 10 -10.15 -12.73 4.28
CA MET A 10 -8.97 -13.25 4.99
C MET A 10 -7.70 -12.83 4.27
N LEU A 11 -6.69 -12.38 5.01
CA LEU A 11 -5.37 -12.06 4.47
C LEU A 11 -4.59 -13.35 4.23
N GLY A 12 -4.65 -13.85 3.00
CA GLY A 12 -4.09 -15.16 2.64
C GLY A 12 -4.77 -16.28 3.42
N LYS A 13 -3.98 -17.23 3.92
CA LYS A 13 -4.43 -18.34 4.78
C LYS A 13 -4.43 -18.02 6.28
N THR A 14 -4.30 -16.74 6.66
CA THR A 14 -4.33 -16.33 8.06
C THR A 14 -5.76 -16.17 8.59
N GLY A 15 -5.90 -16.03 9.92
CA GLY A 15 -7.16 -15.62 10.56
C GLY A 15 -7.43 -14.12 10.53
N LEU A 16 -6.50 -13.29 10.04
CA LEU A 16 -6.65 -11.84 9.98
C LEU A 16 -7.61 -11.45 8.85
N ARG A 17 -8.62 -10.63 9.13
CA ARG A 17 -9.62 -10.19 8.14
C ARG A 17 -9.49 -8.71 7.85
N VAL A 18 -9.16 -8.38 6.60
CA VAL A 18 -9.01 -7.00 6.13
C VAL A 18 -10.22 -6.55 5.34
N SER A 19 -10.54 -5.26 5.43
CA SER A 19 -11.59 -4.62 4.65
C SER A 19 -11.23 -4.55 3.16
N VAL A 20 -12.25 -4.54 2.30
CA VAL A 20 -12.14 -4.30 0.87
C VAL A 20 -12.88 -2.98 0.56
N PRO A 21 -12.17 -1.88 0.30
CA PRO A 21 -10.71 -1.75 0.19
C PRO A 21 -9.98 -1.57 1.54
N ILE A 22 -8.64 -1.57 1.50
CA ILE A 22 -7.77 -1.05 2.57
C ILE A 22 -7.56 0.45 2.35
N LEU A 23 -7.66 1.27 3.41
CA LEU A 23 -7.39 2.70 3.33
C LEU A 23 -5.88 2.98 3.36
N GLY A 24 -5.33 3.48 2.25
CA GLY A 24 -3.94 3.93 2.18
C GLY A 24 -3.76 5.35 2.75
N ALA A 25 -2.81 5.51 3.66
CA ALA A 25 -2.58 6.73 4.43
C ALA A 25 -1.43 7.60 3.92
N MET A 26 -0.84 7.29 2.76
CA MET A 26 0.23 8.11 2.14
C MET A 26 -0.22 9.55 1.84
N THR A 27 -1.52 9.77 1.69
CA THR A 27 -2.14 11.10 1.49
C THR A 27 -2.28 11.90 2.78
N PHE A 28 -2.12 11.29 3.95
CA PHE A 28 -2.34 11.95 5.25
C PHE A 28 -1.01 12.31 5.88
N GLY A 29 -0.77 13.60 6.13
CA GLY A 29 0.52 14.06 6.62
C GLY A 29 0.69 15.57 6.57
N SER A 30 1.89 16.01 6.20
CA SER A 30 2.20 17.42 6.03
C SER A 30 2.20 17.81 4.55
N PRO A 31 1.47 18.87 4.14
CA PRO A 31 1.57 19.45 2.80
C PRO A 31 2.98 19.91 2.41
N ALA A 32 3.88 20.12 3.38
CA ALA A 32 5.28 20.41 3.12
C ALA A 32 6.02 19.23 2.44
N TRP A 33 5.56 18.00 2.67
CA TRP A 33 6.10 16.81 2.02
C TRP A 33 5.67 16.68 0.55
N GLY A 34 4.49 17.24 0.22
CA GLY A 34 3.97 17.30 -1.14
C GLY A 34 2.60 17.97 -1.18
N GLN A 35 2.36 18.80 -2.19
CA GLN A 35 1.12 19.61 -2.30
C GLN A 35 -0.18 18.80 -2.38
N TRP A 36 -0.09 17.50 -2.65
CA TRP A 36 -1.24 16.59 -2.73
C TRP A 36 -1.56 15.91 -1.39
N VAL A 37 -0.73 16.12 -0.37
CA VAL A 37 -0.91 15.60 1.00
C VAL A 37 -1.92 16.48 1.73
N LEU A 38 -2.81 15.83 2.48
CA LEU A 38 -3.80 16.47 3.33
C LEU A 38 -3.26 16.61 4.75
N GLU A 39 -3.55 17.76 5.34
CA GLU A 39 -3.30 18.04 6.74
C GLU A 39 -4.22 17.24 7.67
N GLU A 40 -3.98 17.36 8.97
CA GLU A 40 -4.64 16.57 10.01
C GLU A 40 -6.17 16.65 9.94
N GLU A 41 -6.77 17.84 9.88
CA GLU A 41 -8.22 17.99 9.96
C GLU A 41 -8.95 17.21 8.85
N SER A 42 -8.54 17.42 7.60
CA SER A 42 -9.08 16.70 6.44
C SER A 42 -8.79 15.20 6.50
N SER A 43 -7.63 14.82 7.01
CA SER A 43 -7.25 13.40 7.16
C SER A 43 -8.14 12.69 8.18
N LEU A 44 -8.42 13.33 9.32
CA LEU A 44 -9.30 12.80 10.36
C LEU A 44 -10.74 12.64 9.87
N GLU A 45 -11.24 13.58 9.08
CA GLU A 45 -12.58 13.49 8.46
C GLU A 45 -12.70 12.24 7.57
N ILE A 46 -11.71 12.00 6.71
CA ILE A 46 -11.72 10.86 5.80
C ILE A 46 -11.59 9.53 6.55
N MET A 47 -10.68 9.44 7.54
CA MET A 47 -10.53 8.22 8.34
C MET A 47 -11.78 7.92 9.16
N LYS A 48 -12.46 8.95 9.69
CA LYS A 48 -13.75 8.77 10.37
C LYS A 48 -14.82 8.25 9.44
N ALA A 49 -14.94 8.82 8.24
CA ALA A 49 -15.88 8.31 7.24
C ALA A 49 -15.58 6.86 6.83
N ALA A 50 -14.30 6.49 6.72
CA ALA A 50 -13.88 5.12 6.41
C ALA A 50 -14.31 4.14 7.51
N TRP A 51 -14.06 4.50 8.76
CA TRP A 51 -14.48 3.73 9.92
C TRP A 51 -16.00 3.56 10.00
N ASP A 52 -16.75 4.64 9.79
CA ASP A 52 -18.23 4.61 9.81
C ASP A 52 -18.81 3.72 8.70
N MET A 53 -18.09 3.55 7.60
CA MET A 53 -18.47 2.65 6.50
C MET A 53 -18.04 1.19 6.73
N GLY A 54 -17.28 0.91 7.81
CA GLY A 54 -16.78 -0.43 8.12
C GLY A 54 -15.40 -0.75 7.53
N ILE A 55 -14.63 0.24 7.08
CA ILE A 55 -13.22 -0.02 6.76
C ILE A 55 -12.46 -0.21 8.08
N ASN A 56 -11.89 -1.41 8.26
CA ASN A 56 -11.15 -1.76 9.47
C ASN A 56 -9.63 -1.73 9.28
N THR A 57 -9.12 -1.51 8.07
CA THR A 57 -7.68 -1.62 7.79
C THR A 57 -7.11 -0.32 7.24
N ILE A 58 -6.06 0.19 7.88
CA ILE A 58 -5.28 1.35 7.45
C ILE A 58 -3.85 0.90 7.12
N ASP A 59 -3.38 1.26 5.94
CA ASP A 59 -2.00 1.05 5.49
C ASP A 59 -1.24 2.38 5.50
N THR A 60 -0.20 2.47 6.34
CA THR A 60 0.74 3.60 6.42
C THR A 60 2.18 3.12 6.24
N ALA A 61 3.18 3.97 6.47
CA ALA A 61 4.60 3.61 6.48
C ALA A 61 5.39 4.63 7.30
N ASN A 62 6.54 4.20 7.85
CA ASN A 62 7.43 5.08 8.60
C ASN A 62 7.84 6.35 7.83
N ILE A 63 8.05 6.23 6.51
CA ILE A 63 8.52 7.33 5.65
C ILE A 63 7.40 8.25 5.16
N TYR A 64 6.12 7.89 5.30
CA TYR A 64 5.02 8.71 4.78
C TYR A 64 4.93 10.03 5.57
N SER A 65 5.18 11.14 4.87
CA SER A 65 5.39 12.46 5.47
C SER A 65 6.33 12.43 6.68
N ASN A 66 7.45 11.70 6.55
CA ASN A 66 8.42 11.50 7.63
C ASN A 66 7.79 11.09 8.97
N GLY A 67 6.83 10.17 8.92
CA GLY A 67 6.16 9.61 10.10
C GLY A 67 4.95 10.40 10.56
N GLU A 68 4.64 11.55 9.97
CA GLU A 68 3.43 12.32 10.32
C GLU A 68 2.16 11.52 10.01
N SER A 69 2.16 10.70 8.95
CA SER A 69 1.04 9.80 8.65
C SER A 69 0.70 8.87 9.82
N GLU A 70 1.71 8.29 10.47
CA GLU A 70 1.53 7.44 11.65
C GLU A 70 0.98 8.23 12.85
N ARG A 71 1.44 9.47 13.06
CA ARG A 71 0.93 10.35 14.14
C ARG A 71 -0.54 10.72 13.92
N ILE A 72 -0.93 11.00 12.68
CA ILE A 72 -2.31 11.30 12.32
C ILE A 72 -3.21 10.07 12.53
N VAL A 73 -2.74 8.86 12.21
CA VAL A 73 -3.45 7.60 12.52
C VAL A 73 -3.64 7.42 14.03
N ALA A 74 -2.61 7.71 14.85
CA ALA A 74 -2.73 7.66 16.31
C ALA A 74 -3.81 8.61 16.83
N LYS A 75 -3.77 9.87 16.37
CA LYS A 75 -4.76 10.90 16.72
C LYS A 75 -6.17 10.47 16.32
N PHE A 76 -6.35 9.85 15.16
CA PHE A 76 -7.63 9.31 14.72
C PHE A 76 -8.18 8.26 15.68
N VAL A 77 -7.38 7.24 16.01
CA VAL A 77 -7.78 6.16 16.93
C VAL A 77 -8.17 6.72 18.29
N LYS A 78 -7.36 7.64 18.83
CA LYS A 78 -7.59 8.28 20.13
C LYS A 78 -8.79 9.22 20.15
N LYS A 79 -8.94 10.07 19.14
CA LYS A 79 -10.02 11.07 19.04
C LYS A 79 -11.41 10.43 18.98
N HIS A 80 -11.51 9.25 18.37
CA HIS A 80 -12.77 8.55 18.17
C HIS A 80 -12.94 7.32 19.08
N ASP A 81 -12.06 7.15 20.08
CA ASP A 81 -12.08 6.03 21.04
C ASP A 81 -12.22 4.67 20.35
N ILE A 82 -11.49 4.47 19.25
CA ILE A 82 -11.60 3.27 18.44
C ILE A 82 -10.97 2.11 19.21
N PRO A 83 -11.72 1.04 19.52
CA PRO A 83 -11.16 -0.09 20.24
C PRO A 83 -10.03 -0.71 19.42
N ARG A 84 -8.82 -0.75 19.99
CA ARG A 84 -7.61 -1.16 19.26
C ARG A 84 -7.70 -2.56 18.61
N HIS A 85 -8.54 -3.45 19.15
CA HIS A 85 -8.78 -4.79 18.60
C HIS A 85 -9.71 -4.82 17.37
N GLN A 86 -10.40 -3.72 17.06
CA GLN A 86 -11.31 -3.61 15.92
C GLN A 86 -10.68 -2.96 14.68
N ILE A 87 -9.51 -2.33 14.83
CA ILE A 87 -8.77 -1.71 13.74
C ILE A 87 -7.46 -2.47 13.48
N ILE A 88 -7.15 -2.67 12.21
CA ILE A 88 -5.91 -3.25 11.72
C ILE A 88 -5.03 -2.11 11.23
N ILE A 89 -3.86 -1.97 11.85
CA ILE A 89 -2.86 -1.00 11.43
C ILE A 89 -1.71 -1.76 10.77
N ALA A 90 -1.56 -1.55 9.46
CA ALA A 90 -0.41 -1.99 8.70
C ALA A 90 0.57 -0.81 8.55
N THR A 91 1.83 -1.01 8.92
CA THR A 91 2.90 -0.02 8.66
C THR A 91 4.11 -0.72 8.04
N LYS A 92 5.11 0.07 7.64
CA LYS A 92 6.29 -0.40 6.92
C LYS A 92 7.57 0.13 7.53
N CYS A 93 8.60 -0.70 7.54
CA CYS A 93 9.97 -0.31 7.85
C CYS A 93 10.85 -0.45 6.60
N PHE A 94 11.66 0.57 6.32
CA PHE A 94 12.79 0.55 5.37
C PHE A 94 13.36 1.96 5.24
N GLY A 95 12.48 2.95 5.11
CA GLY A 95 12.84 4.32 4.74
C GLY A 95 13.47 5.09 5.89
N LEU A 96 14.38 6.02 5.54
CA LEU A 96 14.87 7.05 6.44
C LEU A 96 13.73 8.01 6.79
N VAL A 97 13.66 8.44 8.04
CA VAL A 97 12.69 9.41 8.56
C VAL A 97 13.44 10.65 9.05
N ALA A 98 13.29 11.76 8.35
CA ALA A 98 13.90 13.03 8.75
C ALA A 98 13.02 13.80 9.74
N ASP A 99 13.61 14.66 10.56
CA ASP A 99 12.85 15.47 11.52
C ASP A 99 12.01 16.57 10.84
N ASP A 100 12.47 17.06 9.69
CA ASP A 100 11.77 18.07 8.89
C ASP A 100 10.85 17.40 7.86
N PRO A 101 9.53 17.64 7.87
CA PRO A 101 8.58 17.04 6.94
C PRO A 101 8.75 17.50 5.48
N SER A 102 9.46 18.60 5.21
CA SER A 102 9.77 19.07 3.85
C SER A 102 10.92 18.31 3.20
N ILE A 103 11.73 17.61 4.00
CA ILE A 103 12.82 16.78 3.49
C ILE A 103 12.23 15.51 2.90
N HIS A 104 12.65 15.17 1.68
CA HIS A 104 12.30 13.91 1.04
C HIS A 104 13.54 12.99 0.99
N PRO A 105 13.77 12.10 1.98
CA PRO A 105 15.04 11.37 2.08
C PRO A 105 15.39 10.50 0.86
N ALA A 106 14.38 10.11 0.07
CA ALA A 106 14.59 9.39 -1.17
C ALA A 106 15.33 10.21 -2.25
N THR A 107 15.27 11.55 -2.21
CA THR A 107 15.92 12.44 -3.18
C THR A 107 17.27 12.98 -2.69
N LEU A 108 17.67 12.64 -1.46
CA LEU A 108 18.86 13.15 -0.78
C LEU A 108 19.73 11.98 -0.26
N PRO A 109 20.41 11.24 -1.16
CA PRO A 109 21.15 10.03 -0.80
C PRO A 109 22.30 10.28 0.19
N GLU A 110 22.85 11.50 0.22
CA GLU A 110 23.89 11.92 1.15
C GLU A 110 23.44 11.92 2.62
N LEU A 111 22.13 12.06 2.90
CA LEU A 111 21.60 11.93 4.27
C LEU A 111 22.00 10.59 4.88
N ARG A 112 22.07 9.52 4.07
CA ARG A 112 22.44 8.16 4.52
C ARG A 112 23.85 8.09 5.09
N LYS A 113 24.73 9.05 4.78
CA LYS A 113 26.12 9.09 5.27
C LYS A 113 26.25 9.87 6.58
N GLN A 114 25.20 10.57 7.01
CA GLN A 114 25.24 11.34 8.25
C GLN A 114 25.08 10.42 9.46
N ARG A 115 25.84 10.70 10.53
CA ARG A 115 25.87 9.90 11.76
C ARG A 115 24.47 9.59 12.33
N GLN A 116 23.54 10.53 12.24
CA GLN A 116 22.18 10.35 12.78
C GLN A 116 21.29 9.42 11.95
N TYR A 117 21.62 9.19 10.68
CA TYR A 117 20.79 8.42 9.74
C TYR A 117 21.43 7.10 9.28
N ILE A 118 22.72 6.88 9.57
CA ILE A 118 23.51 5.76 9.06
C ILE A 118 22.88 4.36 9.34
N ASN A 119 22.17 4.23 10.46
CA ASN A 119 21.48 2.99 10.88
C ASN A 119 19.94 3.12 10.88
N GLN A 120 19.38 4.14 10.21
CA GLN A 120 17.93 4.41 10.24
C GLN A 120 17.18 3.78 9.05
N ARG A 121 17.89 3.42 7.98
CA ARG A 121 17.34 2.85 6.74
C ARG A 121 17.74 1.38 6.58
N GLY A 122 16.95 0.64 5.81
CA GLY A 122 17.25 -0.71 5.36
C GLY A 122 16.63 -1.77 6.25
N LEU A 123 17.10 -3.01 6.10
CA LEU A 123 16.58 -4.19 6.78
C LEU A 123 17.60 -4.86 7.71
N SER A 124 18.64 -4.13 8.13
CA SER A 124 19.52 -4.61 9.20
C SER A 124 18.71 -4.74 10.48
N ARG A 125 19.14 -5.63 11.38
CA ARG A 125 18.45 -5.83 12.66
C ARG A 125 18.28 -4.52 13.42
N ALA A 126 19.33 -3.70 13.48
CA ALA A 126 19.30 -2.41 14.16
C ALA A 126 18.29 -1.45 13.51
N ALA A 127 18.28 -1.36 12.17
CA ALA A 127 17.35 -0.49 11.46
C ALA A 127 15.89 -0.95 11.65
N ILE A 128 15.62 -2.25 11.56
CA ILE A 128 14.28 -2.82 11.77
C ILE A 128 13.77 -2.51 13.19
N PHE A 129 14.56 -2.82 14.21
CA PHE A 129 14.16 -2.60 15.61
C PHE A 129 13.92 -1.11 15.90
N ASN A 130 14.84 -0.24 15.47
CA ASN A 130 14.70 1.21 15.63
C ASN A 130 13.46 1.75 14.92
N ALA A 131 13.20 1.30 13.68
CA ALA A 131 12.05 1.73 12.91
C ALA A 131 10.73 1.29 13.57
N VAL A 132 10.66 0.06 14.08
CA VAL A 132 9.47 -0.48 14.74
C VAL A 132 9.18 0.22 16.06
N ASP A 133 10.21 0.45 16.89
CA ASP A 133 10.03 1.19 18.14
C ASP A 133 9.58 2.63 17.89
N ALA A 134 10.16 3.28 16.87
CA ALA A 134 9.75 4.63 16.48
C ALA A 134 8.32 4.66 15.91
N SER A 135 7.93 3.66 15.11
CA SER A 135 6.57 3.54 14.57
C SER A 135 5.54 3.29 15.67
N LEU A 136 5.81 2.39 16.63
CA LEU A 136 4.93 2.15 17.79
C LEU A 136 4.74 3.43 18.61
N ALA A 137 5.81 4.20 18.82
CA ALA A 137 5.75 5.47 19.52
C ALA A 137 4.92 6.53 18.75
N ARG A 138 5.07 6.63 17.43
CA ARG A 138 4.27 7.56 16.61
C ARG A 138 2.81 7.16 16.51
N LEU A 139 2.53 5.85 16.44
CA LEU A 139 1.18 5.28 16.38
C LEU A 139 0.48 5.24 17.74
N GLU A 140 1.18 5.56 18.85
CA GLU A 140 0.68 5.45 20.23
C GLU A 140 0.00 4.09 20.53
N THR A 141 0.57 3.00 20.01
CA THR A 141 -0.01 1.63 20.12
C THR A 141 1.01 0.64 20.65
N PRO A 142 0.60 -0.37 21.45
CA PRO A 142 1.52 -1.38 21.96
C PRO A 142 1.94 -2.43 20.91
N TYR A 143 1.19 -2.57 19.81
CA TYR A 143 1.51 -3.52 18.75
C TYR A 143 1.11 -3.02 17.35
N ILE A 144 1.75 -3.57 16.33
CA ILE A 144 1.43 -3.45 14.90
C ILE A 144 0.74 -4.75 14.45
N ASP A 145 -0.39 -4.66 13.74
CA ASP A 145 -1.06 -5.86 13.23
C ASP A 145 -0.28 -6.48 12.08
N LEU A 146 0.17 -5.66 11.12
CA LEU A 146 0.95 -6.10 9.97
C LEU A 146 2.17 -5.18 9.77
N LEU A 147 3.36 -5.68 10.05
CA LEU A 147 4.61 -4.99 9.70
C LEU A 147 5.08 -5.47 8.32
N GLN A 148 5.28 -4.54 7.40
CA GLN A 148 5.78 -4.87 6.07
C GLN A 148 7.22 -4.39 5.90
N ILE A 149 8.08 -5.22 5.32
CA ILE A 149 9.33 -4.67 4.75
C ILE A 149 8.96 -3.85 3.53
N HIS A 150 9.31 -2.56 3.52
CA HIS A 150 8.83 -1.66 2.45
C HIS A 150 9.49 -1.97 1.10
N ARG A 151 10.71 -2.51 1.10
CA ARG A 151 11.51 -2.86 -0.08
C ARG A 151 12.43 -4.03 0.24
N TYR A 152 12.92 -4.72 -0.79
CA TYR A 152 14.09 -5.60 -0.65
C TYR A 152 15.33 -4.79 -0.22
N ASP A 153 16.22 -5.40 0.56
CA ASP A 153 17.52 -4.84 0.89
C ASP A 153 18.63 -5.79 0.41
N PRO A 154 19.40 -5.45 -0.64
CA PRO A 154 20.50 -6.28 -1.11
C PRO A 154 21.74 -6.18 -0.22
N GLU A 155 21.80 -5.24 0.73
CA GLU A 155 22.96 -5.00 1.59
C GLU A 155 22.93 -5.85 2.87
N VAL A 156 21.80 -6.52 3.15
CA VAL A 156 21.58 -7.29 4.37
C VAL A 156 21.19 -8.72 4.02
N THR A 157 21.75 -9.68 4.76
CA THR A 157 21.44 -11.10 4.55
C THR A 157 19.97 -11.41 4.84
N ALA A 158 19.44 -12.42 4.15
CA ALA A 158 18.09 -12.92 4.38
C ALA A 158 17.94 -13.44 5.82
N GLU A 159 18.96 -14.10 6.36
CA GLU A 159 18.99 -14.63 7.71
C GLU A 159 18.85 -13.53 8.76
N GLU A 160 19.61 -12.43 8.65
CA GLU A 160 19.52 -11.32 9.59
C GLU A 160 18.15 -10.65 9.53
N THR A 161 17.67 -10.35 8.31
CA THR A 161 16.36 -9.72 8.09
C THR A 161 15.23 -10.58 8.68
N MET A 162 15.16 -11.85 8.30
CA MET A 162 14.07 -12.74 8.72
C MET A 162 14.15 -13.08 10.21
N LYS A 163 15.35 -13.23 10.79
CA LYS A 163 15.49 -13.41 12.25
C LYS A 163 15.04 -12.17 13.01
N ALA A 164 15.37 -10.98 12.55
CA ALA A 164 14.94 -9.73 13.19
C ALA A 164 13.41 -9.58 13.18
N LEU A 165 12.77 -9.86 12.03
CA LEU A 165 11.31 -9.83 11.90
C LEU A 165 10.63 -10.89 12.79
N HIS A 166 11.18 -12.11 12.83
CA HIS A 166 10.66 -13.16 13.69
C HIS A 166 10.76 -12.80 15.19
N ASP A 167 11.88 -12.22 15.63
CA ASP A 167 12.04 -11.79 17.02
C ASP A 167 11.03 -10.70 17.42
N LEU A 168 10.68 -9.79 16.50
CA LEU A 168 9.61 -8.82 16.75
C LEU A 168 8.25 -9.49 16.91
N VAL A 169 7.96 -10.53 16.15
CA VAL A 169 6.73 -11.32 16.31
C VAL A 169 6.73 -12.05 17.64
N GLN A 170 7.83 -12.71 18.01
CA GLN A 170 7.98 -13.38 19.30
C GLN A 170 7.84 -12.41 20.49
N SER A 171 8.30 -11.16 20.33
CA SER A 171 8.17 -10.13 21.36
C SER A 171 6.75 -9.58 21.55
N GLY A 172 5.82 -9.87 20.64
CA GLY A 172 4.45 -9.36 20.67
C GLY A 172 4.27 -7.93 20.13
N LYS A 173 5.36 -7.25 19.74
CA LYS A 173 5.32 -5.92 19.10
C LYS A 173 4.66 -5.95 17.72
N VAL A 174 4.71 -7.09 17.04
CA VAL A 174 4.17 -7.31 15.68
C VAL A 174 3.36 -8.60 15.69
N ARG A 175 2.16 -8.59 15.09
CA ARG A 175 1.33 -9.81 14.98
C ARG A 175 1.64 -10.62 13.72
N TYR A 176 1.69 -9.94 12.58
CA TYR A 176 1.96 -10.53 11.27
C TYR A 176 3.03 -9.74 10.54
N ILE A 177 3.76 -10.41 9.64
CA ILE A 177 4.74 -9.77 8.77
C ILE A 177 4.36 -9.94 7.30
N GLY A 178 4.62 -8.90 6.51
CA GLY A 178 4.46 -8.88 5.07
C GLY A 178 5.68 -8.30 4.36
N ALA A 179 5.66 -8.32 3.03
CA ALA A 179 6.66 -7.69 2.20
C ALA A 179 6.03 -6.77 1.15
N SER A 180 6.86 -5.92 0.54
CA SER A 180 6.45 -5.01 -0.52
C SER A 180 7.59 -4.86 -1.53
N SER A 181 7.24 -4.89 -2.82
CA SER A 181 8.08 -4.47 -3.96
C SER A 181 9.45 -5.11 -3.99
N MET A 182 9.48 -6.33 -4.52
CA MET A 182 10.70 -7.11 -4.76
C MET A 182 10.45 -8.15 -5.84
N ARG A 183 11.51 -8.77 -6.37
CA ARG A 183 11.36 -9.87 -7.33
C ARG A 183 10.80 -11.11 -6.62
N CYS A 184 10.01 -11.92 -7.34
CA CYS A 184 9.45 -13.16 -6.81
C CYS A 184 10.53 -14.10 -6.20
N TRP A 185 11.68 -14.26 -6.85
CA TRP A 185 12.76 -15.10 -6.31
C TRP A 185 13.34 -14.56 -4.99
N GLN A 186 13.38 -13.24 -4.79
CA GLN A 186 13.85 -12.63 -3.55
C GLN A 186 12.86 -12.90 -2.41
N PHE A 187 11.57 -12.73 -2.71
CA PHE A 187 10.50 -13.04 -1.76
C PHE A 187 10.47 -14.52 -1.38
N ALA A 188 10.58 -15.40 -2.38
CA ALA A 188 10.66 -16.84 -2.17
C ALA A 188 11.88 -17.23 -1.34
N HIS A 189 13.04 -16.64 -1.60
CA HIS A 189 14.27 -16.88 -0.84
C HIS A 189 14.13 -16.47 0.63
N LEU A 190 13.56 -15.30 0.92
CA LEU A 190 13.31 -14.86 2.30
C LEU A 190 12.37 -15.82 3.05
N ASN A 191 11.27 -16.23 2.41
CA ASN A 191 10.34 -17.20 3.00
C ASN A 191 10.98 -18.59 3.19
N GLU A 192 11.84 -19.02 2.26
CA GLU A 192 12.59 -20.28 2.37
C GLU A 192 13.54 -20.24 3.58
N VAL A 193 14.30 -19.15 3.76
CA VAL A 193 15.19 -18.96 4.90
C VAL A 193 14.41 -18.99 6.21
N ALA A 194 13.28 -18.30 6.29
CA ALA A 194 12.43 -18.34 7.48
C ALA A 194 11.91 -19.75 7.76
N SER A 195 11.39 -20.43 6.73
CA SER A 195 10.83 -21.79 6.85
C SER A 195 11.88 -22.80 7.34
N LYS A 196 13.09 -22.77 6.77
CA LYS A 196 14.20 -23.68 7.15
C LYS A 196 14.65 -23.51 8.60
N ASN A 197 14.51 -22.31 9.16
CA ASN A 197 14.90 -22.01 10.53
C ASN A 197 13.73 -22.04 11.52
N GLY A 198 12.53 -22.44 11.09
CA GLY A 198 11.33 -22.43 11.94
C GLY A 198 10.90 -21.02 12.37
N TRP A 199 11.23 -19.99 11.59
CA TRP A 199 10.88 -18.60 11.84
C TRP A 199 9.56 -18.22 11.17
N THR A 200 9.03 -17.06 11.56
CA THR A 200 7.80 -16.51 11.00
C THR A 200 8.00 -16.19 9.51
N THR A 201 7.09 -16.67 8.65
CA THR A 201 7.08 -16.38 7.22
C THR A 201 6.16 -15.19 6.90
N PHE A 202 6.31 -14.61 5.71
CA PHE A 202 5.43 -13.54 5.26
C PHE A 202 4.03 -14.06 4.96
N VAL A 203 3.02 -13.30 5.39
CA VAL A 203 1.60 -13.62 5.14
C VAL A 203 0.96 -12.73 4.08
N SER A 204 1.62 -11.64 3.69
CA SER A 204 1.14 -10.73 2.66
C SER A 204 2.25 -10.19 1.77
N MET A 205 1.83 -9.80 0.56
CA MET A 205 2.63 -9.06 -0.40
C MET A 205 1.88 -7.81 -0.88
N GLN A 206 2.55 -6.65 -0.80
CA GLN A 206 2.04 -5.35 -1.23
C GLN A 206 2.88 -4.83 -2.41
N ASP A 207 2.55 -5.26 -3.63
CA ASP A 207 3.20 -4.82 -4.87
C ASP A 207 2.40 -3.76 -5.64
N GLU A 208 2.99 -3.19 -6.69
CA GLU A 208 2.23 -2.37 -7.62
C GLU A 208 1.36 -3.28 -8.48
N TYR A 209 0.06 -3.00 -8.55
CA TYR A 209 -0.80 -3.75 -9.47
C TYR A 209 -2.00 -2.92 -9.91
N SER A 210 -2.18 -2.77 -11.22
CA SER A 210 -3.33 -2.12 -11.83
C SER A 210 -3.47 -2.53 -13.29
N LEU A 211 -4.53 -2.11 -13.97
CA LEU A 211 -4.67 -2.30 -15.42
C LEU A 211 -3.48 -1.75 -16.23
N LEU A 212 -2.75 -0.75 -15.70
CA LEU A 212 -1.58 -0.15 -16.37
C LEU A 212 -0.24 -0.74 -15.92
N TYR A 213 -0.23 -1.66 -14.96
CA TYR A 213 0.97 -2.31 -14.46
C TYR A 213 0.66 -3.72 -13.94
N ARG A 214 1.07 -4.73 -14.70
CA ARG A 214 0.69 -6.15 -14.52
C ARG A 214 1.89 -7.10 -14.50
N GLU A 215 3.11 -6.59 -14.27
CA GLU A 215 4.31 -7.44 -14.29
C GLU A 215 4.29 -8.53 -13.21
N GLU A 216 3.57 -8.31 -12.10
CA GLU A 216 3.41 -9.29 -11.03
C GLU A 216 2.61 -10.55 -11.43
N GLU A 217 1.82 -10.49 -12.52
CA GLU A 217 1.08 -11.65 -13.03
C GLU A 217 1.99 -12.77 -13.51
N ARG A 218 3.24 -12.46 -13.88
CA ARG A 218 4.18 -13.46 -14.42
C ARG A 218 4.55 -14.52 -13.38
N GLU A 219 4.87 -14.10 -12.17
CA GLU A 219 5.48 -14.99 -11.16
C GLU A 219 5.01 -14.70 -9.73
N MET A 220 4.93 -13.43 -9.32
CA MET A 220 4.64 -13.08 -7.93
C MET A 220 3.22 -13.42 -7.50
N LEU A 221 2.20 -13.07 -8.30
CA LEU A 221 0.81 -13.39 -7.99
C LEU A 221 0.53 -14.90 -8.00
N PRO A 222 1.01 -15.69 -8.99
CA PRO A 222 0.95 -17.15 -8.92
C PRO A 222 1.64 -17.73 -7.68
N TYR A 223 2.85 -17.24 -7.33
CA TYR A 223 3.57 -17.68 -6.14
C TYR A 223 2.79 -17.39 -4.85
N CYS A 224 2.22 -16.20 -4.72
CA CYS A 224 1.42 -15.83 -3.55
C CYS A 224 0.17 -16.71 -3.44
N THR A 225 -0.52 -16.94 -4.56
CA THR A 225 -1.71 -17.79 -4.63
C THR A 225 -1.39 -19.22 -4.19
N TYR A 226 -0.32 -19.81 -4.74
CA TYR A 226 0.12 -21.16 -4.42
C TYR A 226 0.43 -21.32 -2.91
N ASN A 227 1.17 -20.37 -2.34
CA ASN A 227 1.57 -20.42 -0.93
C ASN A 227 0.48 -19.93 0.05
N GLY A 228 -0.63 -19.37 -0.44
CA GLY A 228 -1.68 -18.83 0.41
C GLY A 228 -1.31 -17.50 1.09
N ILE A 229 -0.54 -16.68 0.40
CA ILE A 229 -0.10 -15.34 0.83
C ILE A 229 -1.11 -14.32 0.29
N GLY A 230 -1.58 -13.41 1.15
CA GLY A 230 -2.54 -12.38 0.74
C GLY A 230 -1.90 -11.29 -0.11
N VAL A 231 -2.56 -10.84 -1.17
CA VAL A 231 -2.06 -9.77 -2.04
C VAL A 231 -2.84 -8.50 -1.77
N ILE A 232 -2.14 -7.43 -1.39
CA ILE A 232 -2.75 -6.14 -1.03
C ILE A 232 -2.09 -4.99 -1.79
N PRO A 233 -2.33 -4.87 -3.11
CA PRO A 233 -1.49 -4.05 -3.97
C PRO A 233 -1.70 -2.54 -3.75
N TRP A 234 -0.64 -1.78 -4.00
CA TRP A 234 -0.67 -0.32 -4.02
C TRP A 234 -0.87 0.22 -5.45
N SER A 235 -1.30 1.48 -5.54
CA SER A 235 -1.66 2.17 -6.80
C SER A 235 -2.62 1.41 -7.73
N PRO A 236 -3.74 0.83 -7.22
CA PRO A 236 -4.73 0.13 -8.06
C PRO A 236 -5.36 1.03 -9.14
N LEU A 237 -5.35 2.35 -8.92
CA LEU A 237 -5.85 3.36 -9.85
C LEU A 237 -4.74 4.09 -10.62
N SER A 238 -3.49 3.59 -10.56
CA SER A 238 -2.32 4.22 -11.18
C SER A 238 -2.25 5.73 -10.92
N THR A 239 -2.10 6.13 -9.66
CA THR A 239 -2.07 7.56 -9.25
C THR A 239 -3.28 8.42 -9.68
N GLY A 240 -4.36 7.80 -10.15
CA GLY A 240 -5.59 8.46 -10.59
C GLY A 240 -5.86 8.37 -12.09
N ASP A 241 -4.92 7.85 -12.89
CA ASP A 241 -5.06 7.71 -14.35
C ASP A 241 -6.24 6.82 -14.73
N LEU A 242 -6.48 5.74 -13.97
CA LEU A 242 -7.61 4.82 -14.19
C LEU A 242 -8.94 5.32 -13.60
N ALA A 243 -8.96 6.51 -12.99
CA ALA A 243 -10.16 7.08 -12.38
C ALA A 243 -10.74 8.25 -13.18
N ARG A 244 -10.12 8.63 -14.31
CA ARG A 244 -10.44 9.85 -15.05
C ARG A 244 -10.13 9.73 -16.55
N PRO A 245 -10.77 10.52 -17.41
CA PRO A 245 -10.38 10.63 -18.81
C PRO A 245 -8.95 11.16 -18.97
N ILE A 246 -8.30 10.75 -20.06
CA ILE A 246 -6.95 11.20 -20.44
C ILE A 246 -6.92 12.74 -20.53
N GLY A 247 -5.82 13.34 -20.09
CA GLY A 247 -5.63 14.79 -20.10
C GLY A 247 -6.20 15.52 -18.87
N THR A 248 -6.82 14.82 -17.92
CA THR A 248 -7.28 15.43 -16.68
C THR A 248 -6.11 15.78 -15.76
N GLU A 249 -5.87 17.06 -15.50
CA GLU A 249 -4.84 17.50 -14.57
C GLU A 249 -5.27 17.40 -13.09
N THR A 250 -4.32 17.09 -12.21
CA THR A 250 -4.52 17.02 -10.76
C THR A 250 -3.29 17.53 -10.02
N ALA A 251 -3.43 17.95 -8.76
CA ALA A 251 -2.29 18.35 -7.93
C ALA A 251 -1.20 17.27 -7.85
N ARG A 252 -1.59 16.00 -7.73
CA ARG A 252 -0.64 14.87 -7.70
C ARG A 252 0.07 14.66 -9.03
N HIS A 253 -0.65 14.75 -10.14
CA HIS A 253 -0.06 14.66 -11.48
C HIS A 253 0.96 15.79 -11.68
N THR A 254 0.59 17.03 -11.38
CA THR A 254 1.46 18.20 -11.46
C THR A 254 2.70 18.07 -10.57
N ALA A 255 2.55 17.60 -9.32
CA ALA A 255 3.67 17.39 -8.40
C ALA A 255 4.64 16.29 -8.86
N SER A 256 4.18 15.35 -9.70
CA SER A 256 5.04 14.27 -10.22
C SER A 256 5.84 14.66 -11.46
N LYS A 257 5.42 15.70 -12.22
CA LYS A 257 6.07 16.12 -13.47
C LYS A 257 7.56 16.46 -13.23
N GLY A 258 8.44 15.92 -14.08
CA GLY A 258 9.88 16.13 -14.00
C GLY A 258 10.59 15.35 -12.90
N THR A 259 9.87 14.53 -12.11
CA THR A 259 10.46 13.71 -11.05
C THR A 259 10.63 12.26 -11.50
N MET A 260 11.38 11.46 -10.72
CA MET A 260 11.47 10.01 -10.93
C MET A 260 10.11 9.27 -10.80
N PHE A 261 9.08 9.95 -10.32
CA PHE A 261 7.72 9.43 -10.17
C PHE A 261 6.78 9.83 -11.33
N GLU A 262 7.25 10.63 -12.29
CA GLU A 262 6.47 10.99 -13.48
C GLU A 262 6.12 9.73 -14.29
N ARG A 263 4.84 9.57 -14.64
CA ARG A 263 4.36 8.48 -15.48
C ARG A 263 4.09 8.99 -16.89
N LYS A 264 4.77 8.40 -17.86
CA LYS A 264 4.49 8.63 -19.29
C LYS A 264 3.59 7.51 -19.79
N LEU A 265 2.37 7.87 -20.19
CA LEU A 265 1.40 6.93 -20.73
C LEU A 265 1.81 6.49 -22.14
N SER A 266 2.03 5.19 -22.34
CA SER A 266 2.22 4.64 -23.70
C SER A 266 0.90 4.65 -24.48
N GLU A 267 0.94 4.40 -25.78
CA GLU A 267 -0.28 4.23 -26.59
C GLU A 267 -1.19 3.13 -25.99
N ALA A 268 -0.60 1.99 -25.61
CA ALA A 268 -1.31 0.94 -24.89
C ALA A 268 -1.99 1.42 -23.59
N ASP A 269 -1.33 2.28 -22.78
CA ASP A 269 -1.93 2.81 -21.56
C ASP A 269 -3.13 3.70 -21.87
N GLN A 270 -3.00 4.53 -22.90
CA GLN A 270 -4.08 5.39 -23.37
C GLN A 270 -5.26 4.56 -23.87
N THR A 271 -5.01 3.50 -24.65
CA THR A 271 -6.06 2.57 -25.08
C THR A 271 -6.77 1.95 -23.87
N ILE A 272 -6.03 1.45 -22.88
CA ILE A 272 -6.62 0.86 -21.67
C ILE A 272 -7.48 1.86 -20.90
N ILE A 273 -7.00 3.11 -20.71
CA ILE A 273 -7.78 4.15 -20.02
C ILE A 273 -9.08 4.46 -20.78
N THR A 274 -9.02 4.55 -22.12
CA THR A 274 -10.20 4.73 -22.96
C THR A 274 -11.18 3.57 -22.82
N ARG A 275 -10.70 2.32 -22.82
CA ARG A 275 -11.54 1.13 -22.62
C ARG A 275 -12.22 1.11 -21.24
N VAL A 276 -11.51 1.53 -20.20
CA VAL A 276 -12.09 1.73 -18.86
C VAL A 276 -13.20 2.79 -18.90
N GLN A 277 -12.99 3.90 -19.61
CA GLN A 277 -13.99 4.95 -19.76
C GLN A 277 -15.23 4.47 -20.51
N GLU A 278 -15.05 3.77 -21.64
CA GLU A 278 -16.15 3.19 -22.42
C GLU A 278 -17.00 2.24 -21.59
N LEU A 279 -16.36 1.33 -20.84
CA LEU A 279 -17.07 0.37 -20.00
C LEU A 279 -17.77 1.04 -18.81
N ALA A 280 -17.14 2.04 -18.20
CA ALA A 280 -17.75 2.84 -17.15
C ALA A 280 -19.02 3.55 -17.63
N ASN A 281 -18.97 4.16 -18.82
CA ASN A 281 -20.13 4.80 -19.44
C ASN A 281 -21.24 3.80 -19.75
N SER A 282 -20.89 2.64 -20.33
CA SER A 282 -21.85 1.58 -20.66
C SER A 282 -22.60 1.06 -19.43
N LYS A 283 -21.89 0.88 -18.31
CA LYS A 283 -22.47 0.39 -17.05
C LYS A 283 -23.07 1.49 -16.15
N GLY A 284 -22.92 2.76 -16.50
CA GLY A 284 -23.39 3.88 -15.69
C GLY A 284 -22.65 4.04 -14.35
N VAL A 285 -21.37 3.65 -14.29
CA VAL A 285 -20.54 3.68 -13.07
C VAL A 285 -19.30 4.56 -13.27
N LYS A 286 -18.53 4.81 -12.20
CA LYS A 286 -17.27 5.58 -12.32
C LYS A 286 -16.15 4.71 -12.90
N MET A 287 -15.21 5.33 -13.62
CA MET A 287 -13.98 4.67 -14.11
C MET A 287 -13.21 3.97 -12.98
N SER A 288 -13.11 4.62 -11.81
CA SER A 288 -12.47 4.04 -10.63
C SER A 288 -13.13 2.74 -10.19
N GLN A 289 -14.46 2.62 -10.30
CA GLN A 289 -15.19 1.42 -9.93
C GLN A 289 -14.92 0.26 -10.90
N ILE A 290 -14.77 0.53 -12.20
CA ILE A 290 -14.35 -0.48 -13.17
C ILE A 290 -12.96 -1.00 -12.84
N ALA A 291 -11.98 -0.10 -12.66
CA ALA A 291 -10.60 -0.48 -12.37
C ALA A 291 -10.47 -1.23 -11.03
N LEU A 292 -11.17 -0.78 -9.98
CA LEU A 292 -11.17 -1.44 -8.67
C LEU A 292 -11.93 -2.77 -8.68
N ALA A 293 -13.02 -2.90 -9.44
CA ALA A 293 -13.69 -4.18 -9.64
C ALA A 293 -12.76 -5.19 -10.32
N TRP A 294 -12.01 -4.76 -11.35
CA TRP A 294 -11.03 -5.60 -12.03
C TRP A 294 -9.92 -6.07 -11.07
N VAL A 295 -9.29 -5.15 -10.31
CA VAL A 295 -8.25 -5.51 -9.34
C VAL A 295 -8.82 -6.43 -8.25
N GLY A 296 -10.02 -6.12 -7.76
CA GLY A 296 -10.69 -6.85 -6.67
C GLY A 296 -11.02 -8.30 -6.98
N GLN A 297 -11.06 -8.71 -8.26
CA GLN A 297 -11.21 -10.11 -8.67
C GLN A 297 -9.93 -10.94 -8.51
N LYS A 298 -8.77 -10.29 -8.37
CA LYS A 298 -7.45 -10.93 -8.48
C LYS A 298 -6.61 -10.87 -7.20
N VAL A 299 -7.00 -10.04 -6.24
CA VAL A 299 -6.22 -9.79 -5.02
C VAL A 299 -7.09 -9.89 -3.76
N THR A 300 -6.44 -9.95 -2.59
CA THR A 300 -7.14 -9.93 -1.31
C THR A 300 -7.85 -8.60 -1.11
N SER A 301 -7.12 -7.47 -1.16
CA SER A 301 -7.75 -6.15 -1.04
C SER A 301 -6.86 -5.06 -1.61
N PRO A 302 -7.34 -4.20 -2.53
CA PRO A 302 -6.56 -3.08 -3.02
C PRO A 302 -6.36 -2.01 -1.93
N VAL A 303 -5.16 -1.44 -1.85
CA VAL A 303 -4.86 -0.27 -1.02
C VAL A 303 -5.23 0.99 -1.79
N VAL A 304 -6.28 1.68 -1.37
CA VAL A 304 -6.78 2.89 -2.05
C VAL A 304 -6.32 4.15 -1.33
N GLY A 305 -5.65 5.05 -2.07
CA GLY A 305 -5.35 6.40 -1.61
C GLY A 305 -6.45 7.35 -2.05
N VAL A 306 -7.05 8.07 -1.10
CA VAL A 306 -8.14 9.02 -1.35
C VAL A 306 -7.82 10.38 -0.74
N ASN A 307 -8.43 11.44 -1.28
CA ASN A 307 -8.28 12.81 -0.78
C ASN A 307 -9.62 13.51 -0.50
N SER A 308 -10.72 12.74 -0.46
CA SER A 308 -12.02 13.23 -0.03
C SER A 308 -12.92 12.06 0.36
N VAL A 309 -13.94 12.33 1.19
CA VAL A 309 -14.98 11.35 1.56
C VAL A 309 -15.73 10.85 0.32
N GLN A 310 -15.95 11.70 -0.68
CA GLN A 310 -16.62 11.29 -1.91
C GLN A 310 -15.82 10.22 -2.67
N ARG A 311 -14.49 10.41 -2.81
CA ARG A 311 -13.62 9.41 -3.45
C ARG A 311 -13.52 8.11 -2.65
N LEU A 312 -13.59 8.21 -1.33
CA LEU A 312 -13.65 7.05 -0.45
C LEU A 312 -14.89 6.22 -0.77
N LYS A 313 -16.08 6.84 -0.82
CA LYS A 313 -17.33 6.16 -1.20
C LYS A 313 -17.24 5.51 -2.57
N GLU A 314 -16.66 6.22 -3.55
CA GLU A 314 -16.44 5.69 -4.91
C GLU A 314 -15.44 4.52 -4.97
N SER A 315 -14.60 4.36 -3.94
CA SER A 315 -13.63 3.27 -3.85
C SER A 315 -14.21 2.00 -3.20
N ILE A 316 -15.36 2.10 -2.54
CA ILE A 316 -16.11 0.96 -2.01
C ILE A 316 -17.00 0.42 -3.14
N VAL A 317 -16.44 -0.49 -3.94
CA VAL A 317 -17.14 -1.05 -5.10
C VAL A 317 -18.18 -2.07 -4.63
N THR A 318 -19.45 -1.77 -4.89
CA THR A 318 -20.57 -2.70 -4.68
C THR A 318 -21.36 -2.86 -5.97
N GLY A 319 -21.74 -4.10 -6.30
CA GLY A 319 -22.60 -4.40 -7.45
C GLY A 319 -21.96 -4.29 -8.85
N VAL A 320 -20.66 -3.96 -8.95
CA VAL A 320 -19.94 -3.94 -10.24
C VAL A 320 -19.27 -5.29 -10.46
N VAL A 321 -19.81 -6.08 -11.37
CA VAL A 321 -19.24 -7.35 -11.82
C VAL A 321 -18.81 -7.21 -13.28
N LEU A 322 -17.56 -7.60 -13.55
CA LEU A 322 -17.00 -7.64 -14.89
C LEU A 322 -17.10 -9.07 -15.45
N THR A 323 -17.59 -9.22 -16.68
CA THR A 323 -17.63 -10.51 -17.37
C THR A 323 -16.24 -10.91 -17.87
N PRO A 324 -16.00 -12.20 -18.19
CA PRO A 324 -14.73 -12.62 -18.79
C PRO A 324 -14.37 -11.85 -20.07
N GLU A 325 -15.36 -11.51 -20.89
CA GLU A 325 -15.18 -10.73 -22.13
C GLU A 325 -14.78 -9.28 -21.82
N GLU A 326 -15.40 -8.67 -20.81
CA GLU A 326 -15.05 -7.32 -20.35
C GLU A 326 -13.64 -7.28 -19.75
N VAL A 327 -13.27 -8.29 -18.97
CA VAL A 327 -11.91 -8.45 -18.44
C VAL A 327 -10.91 -8.60 -19.58
N ALA A 328 -11.16 -9.50 -20.53
CA ALA A 328 -10.30 -9.68 -21.70
C ALA A 328 -10.19 -8.38 -22.52
N TYR A 329 -11.29 -7.66 -22.69
CA TYR A 329 -11.32 -6.37 -23.38
C TYR A 329 -10.48 -5.31 -22.65
N LEU A 330 -10.52 -5.22 -21.32
CA LEU A 330 -9.66 -4.29 -20.59
C LEU A 330 -8.17 -4.67 -20.69
N GLU A 331 -7.87 -5.96 -20.80
CA GLU A 331 -6.53 -6.52 -20.72
C GLU A 331 -5.78 -6.64 -22.06
N GLU A 332 -6.50 -6.84 -23.16
CA GLU A 332 -5.96 -7.09 -24.51
C GLU A 332 -4.87 -6.08 -24.94
N PRO A 333 -5.00 -4.76 -24.71
CA PRO A 333 -3.99 -3.81 -25.19
C PRO A 333 -2.71 -3.81 -24.35
N TYR A 334 -2.66 -4.56 -23.23
CA TYR A 334 -1.52 -4.51 -22.32
C TYR A 334 -0.24 -4.98 -22.99
N VAL A 335 0.82 -4.18 -22.82
CA VAL A 335 2.17 -4.51 -23.25
C VAL A 335 3.11 -4.56 -22.03
N PRO A 336 4.12 -5.44 -22.04
CA PRO A 336 5.14 -5.50 -21.00
C PRO A 336 5.70 -4.12 -20.61
N LYS A 337 5.79 -3.89 -19.30
CA LYS A 337 6.34 -2.67 -18.71
C LYS A 337 7.71 -2.92 -18.11
N VAL A 338 8.51 -1.87 -18.03
CA VAL A 338 9.75 -1.90 -17.23
C VAL A 338 9.37 -2.09 -15.76
N VAL A 339 10.02 -3.04 -15.10
CA VAL A 339 9.84 -3.28 -13.67
C VAL A 339 10.23 -2.02 -12.89
N ARG A 340 9.36 -1.58 -11.98
CA ARG A 340 9.55 -0.36 -11.19
C ARG A 340 9.14 -0.57 -9.75
N GLY A 341 9.58 0.31 -8.86
CA GLY A 341 9.28 0.21 -7.43
C GLY A 341 10.17 -0.76 -6.65
N HIS A 342 10.88 -1.69 -7.32
CA HIS A 342 11.87 -2.56 -6.69
C HIS A 342 13.13 -1.76 -6.34
N ALA A 343 13.76 -2.09 -5.22
CA ALA A 343 15.01 -1.49 -4.77
C ALA A 343 16.24 -2.14 -5.40
#